data_AF-X1SET7-F1
#
_entry.id   AF-X1SET7-F1
#
_cell.length_a   1.000
_cell.length_b   1.000
_cell.length_c   1.000
_cell.angle_alpha   90.00
_cell.angle_beta   90.00
_cell.angle_gamma   90.00
#
_symmetry.space_group_name_H-M   'P 1'
#
loop_
_entity.id
_entity.type
_entity.pdbx_description
1 polymer ?
#
loop_
_entity_poly.entity_id
_entity_poly.type
_entity_poly.pdbx_seq_one_letter_code
_entity_poly.pdbx_strand_id
1 'polypeptide(L)'
;PSGFQRTMILGTDGYITLKNGKKIRIAILSLEEEAARKIKTENKTNFYRLDRLGIPLVEVTTQPDINTPEECRECAERIGLLLWMTNVKKVLGSIRQDVNVSIKSGTRIEIKGVQKLSWITLLINHEISRQLNLIEIREELKNRKISEKDIPQEPVDLTSLMGKTGSKSIATGIKSGKKL
;
A
#
# COMPACT_ATOMS: atom_id res chain seq x y z
N PRO A 1 -5.14 17.07 20.36
CA PRO A 1 -5.74 15.91 19.66
C PRO A 1 -6.25 14.88 20.68
N SER A 2 -7.39 14.24 20.42
CA SER A 2 -8.13 13.42 21.40
C SER A 2 -7.61 11.98 21.57
N GLY A 3 -6.57 11.57 20.84
CA GLY A 3 -6.05 10.19 20.87
C GLY A 3 -6.85 9.18 20.04
N PHE A 4 -7.96 9.61 19.45
CA PHE A 4 -8.81 8.84 18.53
C PHE A 4 -9.31 9.74 17.39
N GLN A 5 -9.71 9.10 16.28
CA GLN A 5 -10.39 9.74 15.15
C GLN A 5 -11.90 9.58 15.35
N ARG A 6 -12.67 10.66 15.16
CA ARG A 6 -14.14 10.56 15.14
C ARG A 6 -14.58 10.11 13.75
N THR A 7 -15.40 9.06 13.71
CA THR A 7 -15.92 8.45 12.48
C THR A 7 -17.39 8.11 12.68
N MET A 8 -18.20 8.35 11.65
CA MET A 8 -19.63 8.01 11.62
C MET A 8 -19.95 7.29 10.32
N ILE A 9 -20.64 6.15 10.41
CA ILE A 9 -21.15 5.44 9.23
C ILE A 9 -22.40 6.17 8.71
N LEU A 10 -22.41 6.49 7.41
CA LEU A 10 -23.52 7.14 6.72
C LEU A 10 -24.37 6.14 5.93
N GLY A 11 -23.78 5.02 5.49
CA GLY A 11 -24.49 4.00 4.76
C GLY A 11 -23.68 2.70 4.61
N THR A 12 -24.40 1.61 4.42
CA THR A 12 -23.87 0.26 4.16
C THR A 12 -24.62 -0.37 2.99
N ASP A 13 -24.09 -1.49 2.48
CA ASP A 13 -24.77 -2.36 1.52
C ASP A 13 -25.17 -1.69 0.19
N GLY A 14 -24.43 -0.66 -0.21
CA GLY A 14 -24.55 0.00 -1.51
C GLY A 14 -23.89 -0.79 -2.64
N TYR A 15 -23.96 -0.27 -3.86
CA TYR A 15 -23.18 -0.79 -4.99
C TYR A 15 -22.94 0.26 -6.08
N ILE A 16 -21.91 0.02 -6.89
CA ILE A 16 -21.66 0.73 -8.14
C ILE A 16 -21.78 -0.25 -9.29
N THR A 17 -22.52 0.13 -10.32
CA THR A 17 -22.65 -0.67 -11.55
C THR A 17 -21.55 -0.28 -12.53
N LEU A 18 -20.77 -1.25 -13.00
CA LEU A 18 -19.77 -1.09 -14.06
C LEU A 18 -20.43 -1.09 -15.45
N LYS A 19 -19.68 -0.75 -16.50
CA LYS A 19 -20.16 -0.68 -17.90
C LYS A 19 -20.69 -2.02 -18.41
N ASN A 20 -20.10 -3.12 -17.95
CA ASN A 20 -20.55 -4.48 -18.25
C ASN A 20 -21.78 -4.94 -17.42
N GLY A 21 -22.37 -4.05 -16.62
CA GLY A 21 -23.52 -4.35 -15.76
C GLY A 21 -23.17 -5.02 -14.43
N LYS A 22 -21.91 -5.39 -14.19
CA LYS A 22 -21.47 -5.98 -12.92
C LYS A 22 -21.65 -4.96 -11.79
N LYS A 23 -22.20 -5.41 -10.66
CA LYS A 23 -22.31 -4.62 -9.44
C LYS A 23 -21.11 -4.87 -8.53
N ILE A 24 -20.37 -3.82 -8.19
CA ILE A 24 -19.34 -3.84 -7.15
C ILE A 24 -19.97 -3.30 -5.87
N ARG A 25 -20.11 -4.13 -4.84
CA ARG A 25 -20.76 -3.70 -3.60
C ARG A 25 -19.86 -2.73 -2.83
N ILE A 26 -20.51 -1.75 -2.20
CA ILE A 26 -19.91 -0.82 -1.25
C ILE A 26 -20.21 -1.36 0.14
N ALA A 27 -19.17 -1.66 0.90
CA ALA A 27 -19.30 -2.15 2.27
C ALA A 27 -19.75 -1.02 3.20
N ILE A 28 -19.02 0.11 3.17
CA ILE A 28 -19.22 1.23 4.10
C ILE A 28 -19.00 2.54 3.34
N LEU A 29 -19.88 3.50 3.60
CA LEU A 29 -19.68 4.93 3.40
C LEU A 29 -19.61 5.59 4.77
N SER A 30 -18.53 6.30 5.08
CA SER A 30 -18.36 7.00 6.36
C SER A 30 -17.98 8.46 6.18
N LEU A 31 -18.26 9.24 7.22
CA LEU A 31 -17.77 10.59 7.43
C LEU A 31 -16.82 10.58 8.63
N GLU A 32 -15.61 11.07 8.44
CA GLU A 32 -14.59 11.07 9.48
C GLU A 32 -13.73 12.33 9.48
N GLU A 33 -12.89 12.47 10.51
CA GLU A 33 -11.96 13.59 10.66
C GLU A 33 -10.59 13.27 10.08
N GLU A 34 -10.01 14.19 9.30
CA GLU A 34 -8.61 14.08 8.89
C GLU A 34 -7.65 14.19 10.09
N ALA A 35 -6.60 13.37 10.08
CA ALA A 35 -5.56 13.38 11.10
C ALA A 35 -4.57 14.54 10.92
N ALA A 36 -3.88 14.95 11.98
CA ALA A 36 -2.79 15.92 11.89
C ALA A 36 -1.62 15.43 11.01
N ARG A 37 -0.92 16.34 10.34
CA ARG A 37 0.22 15.98 9.47
C ARG A 37 1.51 15.92 10.28
N LYS A 38 2.23 14.80 10.26
CA LYS A 38 3.58 14.71 10.83
C LYS A 38 4.54 15.61 10.02
N ILE A 39 5.31 16.45 10.70
CA ILE A 39 6.31 17.35 10.10
C ILE A 39 7.70 16.74 10.18
N LYS A 40 8.10 16.33 11.39
CA LYS A 40 9.44 15.78 11.66
C LYS A 40 9.42 14.88 12.89
N THR A 41 10.45 14.05 12.99
CA THR A 41 10.81 13.33 14.22
C THR A 41 12.17 13.88 14.65
N GLU A 42 12.29 14.33 15.89
CA GLU A 42 13.60 14.65 16.48
C GLU A 42 13.76 13.81 17.74
N ASN A 43 14.81 13.00 17.77
CA ASN A 43 15.01 11.97 18.79
C ASN A 43 13.78 11.05 18.91
N LYS A 44 13.13 11.02 20.08
CA LYS A 44 11.91 10.25 20.36
C LYS A 44 10.64 11.11 20.31
N THR A 45 10.72 12.35 19.82
CA THR A 45 9.62 13.31 19.80
C THR A 45 9.11 13.52 18.38
N ASN A 46 7.79 13.39 18.20
CA ASN A 46 7.12 13.64 16.93
C ASN A 46 6.46 15.02 16.92
N PHE A 47 6.71 15.80 15.87
CA PHE A 47 6.10 17.12 15.69
C PHE A 47 5.03 17.05 14.61
N TYR A 48 3.85 17.60 14.90
CA TYR A 48 2.69 17.58 14.01
C TYR A 48 2.19 18.99 13.70
N ARG A 49 1.70 19.19 12.47
CA ARG A 49 0.93 20.36 12.06
C ARG A 49 -0.56 20.04 12.18
N LEU A 50 -1.31 20.96 12.79
CA LEU A 50 -2.74 20.80 13.04
C LEU A 50 -3.63 21.46 11.97
N ASP A 51 -3.03 22.03 10.92
CA ASP A 51 -3.69 22.76 9.84
C ASP A 51 -4.76 21.95 9.07
N ARG A 52 -4.65 20.62 9.09
CA ARG A 52 -5.63 19.72 8.50
C ARG A 52 -6.43 18.88 9.50
N LEU A 53 -6.15 19.00 10.80
CA LEU A 53 -6.84 18.21 11.81
C LEU A 53 -8.33 18.58 11.83
N GLY A 54 -9.21 17.59 11.66
CA GLY A 54 -10.66 17.80 11.67
C GLY A 54 -11.26 18.25 10.33
N ILE A 55 -10.47 18.32 9.25
CA ILE A 55 -11.07 18.46 7.91
C ILE A 55 -11.98 17.25 7.66
N PRO A 56 -13.24 17.43 7.24
CA PRO A 56 -14.14 16.31 6.94
C PRO A 56 -13.61 15.45 5.79
N LEU A 57 -13.62 14.14 5.98
CA LEU A 57 -13.29 13.13 4.99
C LEU A 57 -14.47 12.20 4.76
N VAL A 58 -14.70 11.86 3.51
CA VAL A 58 -15.63 10.78 3.14
C VAL A 58 -14.80 9.57 2.76
N GLU A 59 -15.02 8.45 3.44
CA GLU A 59 -14.41 7.16 3.08
C GLU A 59 -15.46 6.28 2.40
N VAL A 60 -15.05 5.63 1.30
CA VAL A 60 -15.84 4.66 0.56
C VAL A 60 -15.05 3.37 0.45
N THR A 61 -15.53 2.29 1.07
CA THR A 61 -14.88 0.98 1.03
C THR A 61 -15.67 0.01 0.17
N THR A 62 -15.03 -0.68 -0.77
CA THR A 62 -15.67 -1.73 -1.58
C THR A 62 -15.61 -3.09 -0.89
N GLN A 63 -16.56 -3.96 -1.20
CA GLN A 63 -16.41 -5.41 -0.99
C GLN A 63 -15.38 -5.99 -1.98
N PRO A 64 -14.83 -7.20 -1.74
CA PRO A 64 -13.85 -7.84 -2.64
C PRO A 64 -14.50 -8.44 -3.91
N ASP A 65 -15.37 -7.68 -4.57
CA ASP A 65 -16.11 -8.10 -5.77
C ASP A 65 -15.35 -7.81 -7.08
N ILE A 66 -14.24 -7.08 -6.99
CA ILE A 66 -13.39 -6.69 -8.12
C ILE A 66 -12.48 -7.86 -8.47
N ASN A 67 -12.55 -8.35 -9.71
CA ASN A 67 -11.80 -9.52 -10.16
C ASN A 67 -10.75 -9.20 -11.22
N THR A 68 -10.78 -8.00 -11.83
CA THR A 68 -9.76 -7.59 -12.80
C THR A 68 -9.20 -6.20 -12.48
N PRO A 69 -7.97 -5.91 -12.93
CA PRO A 69 -7.39 -4.58 -12.82
C PRO A 69 -8.25 -3.48 -13.49
N GLU A 70 -8.90 -3.81 -14.61
CA GLU A 70 -9.77 -2.90 -15.36
C GLU A 70 -11.04 -2.58 -14.58
N GLU A 71 -11.66 -3.59 -13.96
CA GLU A 71 -12.80 -3.40 -13.05
C GLU A 71 -12.42 -2.49 -11.87
N CYS A 72 -11.21 -2.66 -11.32
CA CYS A 72 -10.72 -1.81 -10.23
C CYS A 72 -10.60 -0.35 -10.68
N ARG A 73 -9.96 -0.12 -11.82
CA ARG A 73 -9.82 1.23 -12.40
C ARG A 73 -11.18 1.84 -12.68
N GLU A 74 -12.11 1.11 -13.28
CA GLU A 74 -13.44 1.62 -13.61
C GLU A 74 -14.26 1.91 -12.34
N CYS A 75 -14.19 1.04 -11.33
CA CYS A 75 -14.86 1.26 -10.05
C CYS A 75 -14.34 2.54 -9.37
N ALA A 76 -13.02 2.70 -9.28
CA ALA A 76 -12.39 3.90 -8.72
C ALA A 76 -12.74 5.17 -9.52
N GLU A 77 -12.76 5.09 -10.86
CA GLU A 77 -13.17 6.19 -11.74
C GLU A 77 -14.63 6.60 -11.48
N ARG A 78 -15.55 5.64 -11.34
CA ARG A 78 -16.96 5.91 -11.03
C ARG A 78 -17.16 6.51 -9.64
N ILE A 79 -16.49 6.00 -8.61
CA ILE A 79 -16.50 6.60 -7.26
C ILE A 79 -16.00 8.04 -7.35
N GLY A 80 -14.87 8.26 -8.03
CA GLY A 80 -14.28 9.57 -8.22
C GLY A 80 -15.24 10.56 -8.91
N LEU A 81 -15.93 10.12 -9.97
CA LEU A 81 -16.92 10.94 -10.68
C LEU A 81 -18.12 11.30 -9.80
N LEU A 82 -18.66 10.34 -9.04
CA LEU A 82 -19.76 10.59 -8.11
C LEU A 82 -19.36 11.63 -7.05
N LEU A 83 -18.18 11.47 -6.45
CA LEU A 83 -17.64 12.45 -5.51
C LEU A 83 -17.44 13.81 -6.19
N TRP A 84 -16.97 13.84 -7.44
CA TRP A 84 -16.73 15.09 -8.20
C TRP A 84 -17.99 15.93 -8.41
N MET A 85 -19.15 15.29 -8.48
CA MET A 85 -20.47 15.94 -8.60
C MET A 85 -20.93 16.59 -7.28
N THR A 86 -20.18 16.41 -6.19
CA THR A 86 -20.47 16.99 -4.87
C THR A 86 -19.47 18.11 -4.51
N ASN A 87 -19.58 18.64 -3.28
CA ASN A 87 -18.74 19.72 -2.74
C ASN A 87 -17.39 19.25 -2.15
N VAL A 88 -16.89 18.08 -2.54
CA VAL A 88 -15.55 17.61 -2.12
C VAL A 88 -14.45 18.58 -2.58
N LYS A 89 -13.36 18.68 -1.80
CA LYS A 89 -12.17 19.44 -2.20
C LYS A 89 -11.50 18.78 -3.41
N LYS A 90 -11.26 19.58 -4.46
CA LYS A 90 -10.64 19.17 -5.73
C LYS A 90 -9.21 19.72 -5.86
N VAL A 91 -8.37 19.46 -4.87
CA VAL A 91 -6.98 19.94 -4.82
C VAL A 91 -6.01 18.76 -4.82
N LEU A 92 -4.78 18.96 -5.29
CA LEU A 92 -3.77 17.91 -5.27
C LEU A 92 -3.60 17.36 -3.84
N GLY A 93 -3.70 16.04 -3.69
CA GLY A 93 -3.58 15.37 -2.39
C GLY A 93 -4.85 15.37 -1.53
N SER A 94 -5.99 15.86 -2.02
CA SER A 94 -7.28 15.72 -1.33
C SER A 94 -7.91 14.33 -1.49
N ILE A 95 -7.47 13.57 -2.49
CA ILE A 95 -7.97 12.21 -2.77
C ILE A 95 -6.90 11.20 -2.35
N ARG A 96 -7.32 10.19 -1.60
CA ARG A 96 -6.50 9.01 -1.26
C ARG A 96 -7.17 7.77 -1.82
N GLN A 97 -6.38 6.90 -2.41
CA GLN A 97 -6.84 5.64 -2.99
C GLN A 97 -5.83 4.58 -2.60
N ASP A 98 -6.31 3.56 -1.89
CA ASP A 98 -5.53 2.40 -1.49
C ASP A 98 -6.16 1.16 -2.15
N VAL A 99 -5.34 0.34 -2.79
CA VAL A 99 -5.80 -0.82 -3.57
C VAL A 99 -5.40 -2.09 -2.85
N ASN A 100 -6.37 -2.97 -2.63
CA ASN A 100 -6.15 -4.27 -1.99
C ASN A 100 -6.10 -5.37 -3.05
N VAL A 101 -4.98 -6.09 -3.15
CA VAL A 101 -4.75 -7.12 -4.15
C VAL A 101 -4.44 -8.45 -3.48
N SER A 102 -5.07 -9.51 -3.97
CA SER A 102 -4.78 -10.89 -3.56
C SER A 102 -4.95 -11.82 -4.75
N ILE A 103 -4.11 -12.84 -4.84
CA ILE A 103 -4.29 -13.95 -5.79
C ILE A 103 -4.52 -15.27 -5.05
N LYS A 104 -4.97 -16.30 -5.77
CA LYS A 104 -5.10 -17.65 -5.22
C LYS A 104 -3.74 -18.13 -4.69
N SER A 105 -3.73 -18.70 -3.49
CA SER A 105 -2.52 -19.16 -2.79
C SER A 105 -1.51 -18.05 -2.41
N GLY A 106 -1.87 -16.78 -2.65
CA GLY A 106 -1.16 -15.60 -2.20
C GLY A 106 -1.75 -15.03 -0.92
N THR A 107 -1.40 -13.78 -0.63
CA THR A 107 -1.86 -13.03 0.55
C THR A 107 -2.43 -11.70 0.12
N ARG A 108 -3.37 -11.15 0.90
CA ARG A 108 -3.87 -9.79 0.66
C ARG A 108 -2.78 -8.77 0.95
N ILE A 109 -2.46 -7.96 -0.05
CA ILE A 109 -1.49 -6.88 0.02
C ILE A 109 -2.19 -5.55 -0.28
N GLU A 110 -1.89 -4.55 0.52
CA GLU A 110 -2.42 -3.20 0.36
C GLU A 110 -1.36 -2.30 -0.30
N ILE A 111 -1.70 -1.77 -1.47
CA ILE A 111 -0.91 -0.78 -2.19
C ILE A 111 -1.46 0.59 -1.79
N LYS A 112 -0.77 1.28 -0.88
CA LYS A 112 -1.18 2.59 -0.40
C LYS A 112 -0.77 3.72 -1.34
N GLY A 113 -1.58 4.78 -1.41
CA GLY A 113 -1.22 6.03 -2.05
C GLY A 113 -1.18 5.98 -3.58
N VAL A 114 -2.13 5.27 -4.20
CA VAL A 114 -2.26 5.23 -5.66
C VAL A 114 -2.78 6.58 -6.16
N GLN A 115 -1.86 7.43 -6.63
CA GLN A 115 -2.17 8.83 -6.94
C GLN A 115 -2.98 9.03 -8.23
N LYS A 116 -2.82 8.14 -9.22
CA LYS A 116 -3.43 8.27 -10.56
C LYS A 116 -4.27 7.05 -10.87
N LEU A 117 -5.48 7.27 -11.42
CA LEU A 117 -6.35 6.19 -11.90
C LEU A 117 -5.66 5.30 -12.93
N SER A 118 -4.82 5.88 -13.81
CA SER A 118 -4.07 5.12 -14.81
C SER A 118 -3.01 4.19 -14.22
N TRP A 119 -2.59 4.40 -12.96
CA TRP A 119 -1.63 3.54 -12.28
C TRP A 119 -2.27 2.30 -11.67
N ILE A 120 -3.58 2.30 -11.42
CA ILE A 120 -4.29 1.19 -10.78
C ILE A 120 -4.01 -0.12 -11.52
N THR A 121 -4.27 -0.16 -12.83
CA THR A 121 -4.08 -1.36 -13.63
C THR A 121 -2.63 -1.85 -13.62
N LEU A 122 -1.67 -0.93 -13.79
CA LEU A 122 -0.24 -1.25 -13.77
C LEU A 122 0.21 -1.82 -12.42
N LEU A 123 -0.14 -1.17 -11.31
CA LEU A 123 0.27 -1.57 -9.97
C LEU A 123 -0.34 -2.90 -9.57
N ILE A 124 -1.61 -3.15 -9.90
CA ILE A 124 -2.26 -4.44 -9.67
C ILE A 124 -1.55 -5.54 -10.46
N ASN A 125 -1.26 -5.32 -11.74
CA ASN A 125 -0.56 -6.31 -12.57
C ASN A 125 0.84 -6.62 -12.04
N HIS A 126 1.59 -5.58 -11.62
CA HIS A 126 2.89 -5.78 -10.98
C HIS A 126 2.78 -6.59 -9.68
N GLU A 127 1.76 -6.32 -8.87
CA GLU A 127 1.53 -7.06 -7.62
C GLU A 127 1.13 -8.51 -7.86
N ILE A 128 0.28 -8.77 -8.87
CA ILE A 128 -0.06 -10.12 -9.31
C ILE A 128 1.21 -10.88 -9.71
N SER A 129 2.04 -10.30 -10.60
CA SER A 129 3.31 -10.90 -11.02
C SER A 129 4.26 -11.13 -9.85
N ARG A 130 4.37 -10.18 -8.92
CA ARG A 130 5.19 -10.32 -7.72
C ARG A 130 4.73 -11.49 -6.86
N GLN A 131 3.43 -11.62 -6.61
CA GLN A 131 2.90 -12.74 -5.82
C GLN A 131 3.07 -14.08 -6.53
N LEU A 132 2.84 -14.17 -7.84
CA LEU A 132 3.08 -15.39 -8.62
C LEU A 132 4.54 -15.83 -8.52
N ASN A 133 5.49 -14.92 -8.75
CA ASN A 133 6.92 -15.22 -8.65
C ASN A 133 7.33 -15.68 -7.25
N LEU A 134 6.77 -15.09 -6.19
CA LEU A 134 7.03 -15.53 -4.83
C LEU A 134 6.45 -16.90 -4.51
N ILE A 135 5.28 -17.24 -5.08
CA ILE A 135 4.72 -18.59 -4.97
C ILE A 135 5.64 -19.60 -5.65
N GLU A 136 6.14 -19.29 -6.86
CA GLU A 136 7.10 -20.15 -7.57
C GLU A 136 8.39 -20.36 -6.76
N ILE A 137 8.98 -19.29 -6.23
CA ILE A 137 10.16 -19.38 -5.35
C ILE A 137 9.85 -20.23 -4.12
N ARG A 138 8.69 -20.05 -3.49
CA ARG A 138 8.29 -20.83 -2.32
C ARG A 138 8.17 -22.32 -2.65
N GLU A 139 7.56 -22.67 -3.77
CA GLU A 139 7.45 -24.07 -4.18
C GLU A 139 8.82 -24.68 -4.52
N GLU A 140 9.71 -23.91 -5.16
CA GLU A 140 11.09 -24.35 -5.41
C GLU A 140 11.89 -24.57 -4.12
N LEU A 141 11.76 -23.69 -3.13
CA LEU A 141 12.39 -23.87 -1.81
C LEU A 141 11.88 -25.14 -1.12
N LYS A 142 10.57 -25.42 -1.21
CA LYS A 142 9.99 -26.67 -0.69
C LYS A 142 10.50 -27.90 -1.42
N ASN A 143 10.62 -27.85 -2.75
CA ASN A 143 11.17 -28.95 -3.55
C ASN A 143 12.61 -29.27 -3.15
N ARG A 144 13.41 -28.23 -2.83
CA ARG A 144 14.77 -28.36 -2.29
C ARG A 144 14.82 -28.75 -0.82
N LYS A 145 13.66 -28.90 -0.16
CA LYS A 145 13.52 -29.19 1.28
C LYS A 145 14.22 -28.15 2.17
N ILE A 146 14.30 -26.91 1.72
CA ILE A 146 14.87 -25.80 2.49
C ILE A 146 13.80 -25.29 3.45
N SER A 147 14.19 -25.11 4.71
CA SER A 147 13.37 -24.61 5.80
C SER A 147 14.03 -23.40 6.46
N GLU A 148 13.30 -22.73 7.35
CA GLU A 148 13.84 -21.61 8.14
C GLU A 148 15.04 -22.02 9.00
N LYS A 149 15.14 -23.31 9.37
CA LYS A 149 16.27 -23.84 10.15
C LYS A 149 17.58 -23.88 9.37
N ASP A 150 17.49 -23.88 8.04
CA ASP A 150 18.66 -23.88 7.15
C ASP A 150 19.20 -22.46 6.91
N ILE A 151 18.50 -21.42 7.38
CA ILE A 151 18.94 -20.04 7.29
C ILE A 151 19.94 -19.76 8.43
N PRO A 152 21.18 -19.32 8.12
CA PRO A 152 22.15 -18.94 9.15
C PRO A 152 21.58 -17.86 10.08
N GLN A 153 21.67 -18.09 11.38
CA GLN A 153 21.15 -17.16 12.39
C GLN A 153 22.11 -15.99 12.66
N GLU A 154 23.39 -16.21 12.41
CA GLU A 154 24.43 -15.18 12.57
C GLU A 154 25.00 -14.78 11.20
N PRO A 155 25.16 -13.48 10.95
CA PRO A 155 25.83 -13.00 9.75
C PRO A 155 27.31 -13.39 9.76
N VAL A 156 27.83 -13.80 8.60
CA VAL A 156 29.24 -14.12 8.40
C VAL A 156 29.97 -12.86 7.92
N ASP A 157 31.03 -12.45 8.63
CA ASP A 157 31.86 -11.30 8.26
C ASP A 157 32.74 -11.64 7.05
N LEU A 158 32.51 -10.98 5.92
CA LEU A 158 33.21 -11.19 4.65
C LEU A 158 34.25 -10.09 4.37
N THR A 159 34.54 -9.22 5.34
CA THR A 159 35.39 -8.04 5.18
C THR A 159 36.78 -8.38 4.63
N SER A 160 37.41 -9.44 5.14
CA SER A 160 38.74 -9.88 4.71
C SER A 160 38.75 -10.35 3.26
N LEU A 161 37.68 -11.00 2.81
CA LEU A 161 37.51 -11.51 1.44
C LEU A 161 37.36 -10.36 0.43
N MET A 162 36.75 -9.25 0.85
CA MET A 162 36.44 -8.10 0.01
C MET A 162 37.46 -6.96 0.09
N GLY A 163 38.63 -7.17 0.74
CA GLY A 163 39.62 -6.13 0.98
C GLY A 163 40.20 -5.47 -0.29
N LYS A 164 40.16 -6.14 -1.44
CA LYS A 164 40.60 -5.61 -2.75
C LYS A 164 39.45 -5.39 -3.73
N THR A 165 38.23 -5.17 -3.23
CA THR A 165 37.07 -4.95 -4.09
C THR A 165 37.22 -3.70 -4.97
N GLY A 166 36.79 -3.79 -6.23
CA GLY A 166 36.66 -2.64 -7.13
C GLY A 166 35.44 -1.76 -6.81
N SER A 167 34.56 -2.20 -5.91
CA SER A 167 33.37 -1.45 -5.52
C SER A 167 33.72 -0.34 -4.53
N LYS A 168 33.56 0.92 -4.97
CA LYS A 168 33.83 2.09 -4.13
C LYS A 168 32.97 2.14 -2.86
N SER A 169 31.71 1.69 -2.92
CA SER A 169 30.80 1.71 -1.77
C SER A 169 31.28 0.76 -0.67
N ILE A 170 31.67 -0.47 -1.04
CA ILE A 170 32.18 -1.48 -0.12
C ILE A 170 33.53 -1.03 0.46
N ALA A 171 34.46 -0.57 -0.38
CA ALA A 171 35.78 -0.12 0.06
C ALA A 171 35.69 1.07 1.04
N THR A 172 34.75 2.00 0.81
CA THR A 172 34.52 3.13 1.72
C THR A 172 33.95 2.66 3.05
N GLY A 173 32.99 1.72 3.02
CA GLY A 173 32.43 1.10 4.23
C GLY A 173 33.52 0.44 5.09
N ILE A 174 34.36 -0.39 4.48
CA ILE A 174 35.47 -1.08 5.16
C ILE A 174 36.47 -0.06 5.74
N LYS A 175 36.87 0.96 4.96
CA LYS A 175 37.77 2.02 5.44
C LYS A 175 37.20 2.82 6.62
N SER A 176 35.87 2.95 6.69
CA SER A 176 35.18 3.59 7.82
C SER A 176 35.00 2.68 9.05
N GLY A 177 35.60 1.47 9.03
CA GLY A 177 35.53 0.50 10.12
C GLY A 177 34.24 -0.32 10.16
N LYS A 178 33.40 -0.26 9.11
CA LYS A 178 32.22 -1.11 9.00
C LYS A 178 32.61 -2.51 8.52
N LYS A 179 31.93 -3.51 9.06
CA LYS A 179 32.04 -4.90 8.61
C LYS A 179 31.03 -5.16 7.50
N LEU A 180 31.41 -6.03 6.57
CA LEU A 180 30.55 -6.55 5.52
C LEU A 180 29.95 -7.89 5.94
#